data_AF-A0A2N6F6R2-F1
#
_entry.id   AF-A0A2N6F6R2-F1
#
_cell.length_a   1.000
_cell.length_b   1.000
_cell.length_c   1.000
_cell.angle_alpha   90.00
_cell.angle_beta   90.00
_cell.angle_gamma   90.00
#
_symmetry.space_group_name_H-M   'P 1'
#
loop_
_entity.id
_entity.type
_entity.pdbx_description
1 polymer ?
#
loop_
_entity_poly.entity_id
_entity_poly.type
_entity_poly.pdbx_seq_one_letter_code
_entity_poly.pdbx_strand_id
1 'polypeptide(L)'
;MITYNPTYHEIPLKEFNGNPMVEVLNPVPLTADDAFKRLCYRPDFDESERNLPAVWRKIAAGRLLHFYLPTDQSVEIFESIYSQIIDGYRHRSPRNPTHQRSIHGCDELAQRLGVTKGEQILRSGTISVITGLSGLGKSTLIKCIMQEIGKPCYYHTNYRGEPLSTVQILYLMRNVPDQCSPKAFCSRFTEQAAEFASDFCNISQTNKDYTRMTRNQHELNFYKIIKNNYVGALIIDEIQNLTINGGNDKKELVQMIHNFRDELGIPIILIGTYGSIEIFKKHFSLTQRTTEGGYHEIKRSSHADDEDWQNFCKILWHYQWIKDPQKLTTACIETLYKCSQGITRIALNIFILCQRLVIGTDRETIDEGLIKSVYNERFKPLHEVISILESGDEKKMKTYEELLSKAFDSVSESDPDVETTQNNYERFLRDQAEKHNIIDKVRAYQEREYNVNSEGEIHRKH
;
A
#
# COMPACT_ATOMS: atom_id res chain seq x y z
N MET A 1 10.46 11.71 1.72
CA MET A 1 9.41 10.89 2.37
C MET A 1 8.66 11.65 3.46
N ILE A 2 9.30 12.61 4.14
CA ILE A 2 8.64 13.49 5.12
C ILE A 2 8.21 14.79 4.44
N THR A 3 7.02 15.28 4.77
CA THR A 3 6.55 16.61 4.35
C THR A 3 6.78 17.60 5.47
N TYR A 4 7.54 18.66 5.18
CA TYR A 4 7.86 19.73 6.12
C TYR A 4 6.82 20.84 6.00
N ASN A 5 6.46 21.46 7.13
CA ASN A 5 5.57 22.62 7.19
C ASN A 5 4.29 22.43 6.36
N PRO A 6 3.50 21.39 6.67
CA PRO A 6 2.44 21.00 5.78
C PRO A 6 1.30 22.04 5.81
N THR A 7 0.54 22.09 4.71
CA THR A 7 -0.63 22.96 4.60
C THR A 7 -1.78 22.38 5.41
N TYR A 8 -2.50 23.23 6.13
CA TYR A 8 -3.68 22.85 6.90
C TYR A 8 -4.94 23.41 6.23
N HIS A 9 -5.96 22.57 6.13
CA HIS A 9 -7.24 22.89 5.50
C HIS A 9 -8.34 22.97 6.56
N GLU A 10 -9.33 23.83 6.31
CA GLU A 10 -10.51 23.90 7.17
C GLU A 10 -11.39 22.66 6.97
N ILE A 11 -11.84 22.09 8.09
CA ILE A 11 -12.75 20.94 8.09
C ILE A 11 -14.14 21.45 8.51
N PRO A 12 -15.20 21.15 7.73
CA PRO A 12 -16.56 21.63 8.01
C PRO A 12 -17.26 20.90 9.16
N LEU A 13 -16.50 20.37 10.14
CA LEU A 13 -16.98 19.61 11.29
C LEU A 13 -16.32 20.13 12.57
N LYS A 14 -17.14 20.46 13.56
CA LYS A 14 -16.69 21.17 14.78
C LYS A 14 -15.72 20.34 15.61
N GLU A 15 -15.88 19.03 15.63
CA GLU A 15 -15.04 18.10 16.40
C GLU A 15 -13.61 17.96 15.84
N PHE A 16 -13.37 18.33 14.59
CA PHE A 16 -12.07 18.19 13.92
C PHE A 16 -11.39 19.54 13.69
N ASN A 17 -12.12 20.65 13.80
CA ASN A 17 -11.56 21.99 13.72
C ASN A 17 -10.57 22.22 14.87
N GLY A 18 -9.38 22.71 14.55
CA GLY A 18 -8.30 22.89 15.52
C GLY A 18 -7.43 21.65 15.73
N ASN A 19 -7.65 20.57 14.97
CA ASN A 19 -6.84 19.36 15.04
C ASN A 19 -5.82 19.28 13.89
N PRO A 20 -4.53 19.59 14.12
CA PRO A 20 -3.51 19.59 13.07
C PRO A 20 -3.34 18.20 12.42
N MET A 21 -3.67 17.12 13.12
CA MET A 21 -3.52 15.75 12.59
C MET A 21 -4.58 15.41 11.54
N VAL A 22 -5.70 16.13 11.53
CA VAL A 22 -6.80 15.93 10.58
C VAL A 22 -6.76 16.99 9.48
N GLU A 23 -6.53 18.24 9.85
CA GLU A 23 -6.50 19.37 8.89
C GLU A 23 -5.37 19.27 7.87
N VAL A 24 -4.33 18.50 8.15
CA VAL A 24 -3.21 18.27 7.23
C VAL A 24 -3.52 17.23 6.13
N LEU A 25 -4.55 16.41 6.34
CA LEU A 25 -4.90 15.35 5.39
C LEU A 25 -5.58 15.94 4.16
N ASN A 26 -5.50 15.22 3.05
CA ASN A 26 -6.13 15.65 1.81
C ASN A 26 -7.66 15.69 2.00
N PRO A 27 -8.35 16.71 1.45
CA PRO A 27 -9.80 16.76 1.51
C PRO A 27 -10.45 15.55 0.84
N VAL A 28 -11.43 14.97 1.53
CA VAL A 28 -12.22 13.84 1.01
C VAL A 28 -12.84 14.19 -0.35
N PRO A 29 -12.83 13.28 -1.33
CA PRO A 29 -13.61 13.46 -2.55
C PRO A 29 -15.10 13.58 -2.20
N LEU A 30 -15.79 14.52 -2.84
CA LEU A 30 -17.19 14.83 -2.54
C LEU A 30 -18.19 13.98 -3.34
N THR A 31 -17.71 13.26 -4.36
CA THR A 31 -18.53 12.40 -5.21
C THR A 31 -17.82 11.07 -5.46
N ALA A 32 -18.59 10.03 -5.74
CA ALA A 32 -18.05 8.71 -6.09
C ALA A 32 -17.18 8.75 -7.36
N ASP A 33 -17.53 9.59 -8.36
CA ASP A 33 -16.73 9.77 -9.57
C ASP A 33 -15.39 10.45 -9.30
N ASP A 34 -15.34 11.43 -8.38
CA ASP A 34 -14.08 12.03 -7.93
C ASP A 34 -13.23 10.99 -7.19
N ALA A 35 -13.82 10.24 -6.26
CA ALA A 35 -13.14 9.15 -5.55
C ALA A 35 -12.58 8.10 -6.53
N PHE A 36 -13.37 7.68 -7.52
CA PHE A 36 -12.93 6.77 -8.57
C PHE A 36 -11.73 7.31 -9.35
N LYS A 37 -11.78 8.58 -9.76
CA LYS A 37 -10.69 9.21 -10.53
C LYS A 37 -9.40 9.29 -9.74
N ARG A 38 -9.49 9.62 -8.45
CA ARG A 38 -8.35 9.80 -7.56
C ARG A 38 -7.74 8.48 -7.08
N LEU A 39 -8.55 7.46 -6.84
CA LEU A 39 -8.08 6.12 -6.50
C LEU A 39 -7.48 5.36 -7.69
N CYS A 40 -7.81 5.77 -8.92
CA CYS A 40 -7.28 5.14 -10.12
C CYS A 40 -5.79 5.45 -10.32
N TYR A 41 -4.97 4.41 -10.33
CA TYR A 41 -3.57 4.52 -10.69
C TYR A 41 -3.37 4.17 -12.16
N ARG A 42 -3.11 5.19 -12.97
CA ARG A 42 -2.86 5.06 -14.41
C ARG A 42 -1.36 5.10 -14.70
N PRO A 43 -0.79 4.12 -15.41
CA PRO A 43 0.57 4.19 -15.91
C PRO A 43 0.78 5.42 -16.79
N ASP A 44 1.98 6.00 -16.71
CA ASP A 44 2.42 6.97 -17.70
C ASP A 44 2.46 6.32 -19.08
N PHE A 45 1.75 6.91 -20.03
CA PHE A 45 1.66 6.43 -21.40
C PHE A 45 1.51 7.60 -22.35
N ASP A 46 2.35 7.60 -23.38
CA ASP A 46 2.25 8.52 -24.50
C ASP A 46 2.31 7.71 -25.79
N GLU A 47 1.42 8.00 -26.74
CA GLU A 47 1.35 7.26 -28.00
C GLU A 47 2.64 7.37 -28.82
N SER A 48 3.40 8.45 -28.67
CA SER A 48 4.72 8.62 -29.29
C SER A 48 5.74 7.58 -28.80
N GLU A 49 5.54 6.99 -27.61
CA GLU A 49 6.39 5.91 -27.09
C GLU A 49 6.32 4.64 -27.96
N ARG A 50 5.28 4.48 -28.78
CA ARG A 50 5.18 3.38 -29.78
C ARG A 50 6.30 3.44 -30.83
N ASN A 51 6.92 4.61 -31.02
CA ASN A 51 8.05 4.81 -31.93
C ASN A 51 9.41 4.58 -31.28
N LEU A 52 9.47 4.33 -29.96
CA LEU A 52 10.73 4.02 -29.30
C LEU A 52 11.34 2.71 -29.81
N PRO A 53 12.67 2.54 -29.67
CA PRO A 53 13.32 1.26 -29.90
C PRO A 53 12.65 0.13 -29.11
N ALA A 54 12.60 -1.08 -29.68
CA ALA A 54 11.89 -2.23 -29.12
C ALA A 54 12.22 -2.50 -27.65
N VAL A 55 13.50 -2.38 -27.27
CA VAL A 55 13.97 -2.56 -25.89
C VAL A 55 13.23 -1.64 -24.91
N TRP A 56 13.09 -0.36 -25.24
CA TRP A 56 12.41 0.61 -24.37
C TRP A 56 10.91 0.37 -24.28
N ARG A 57 10.28 -0.08 -25.37
CA ARG A 57 8.85 -0.43 -25.37
C ARG A 57 8.55 -1.65 -24.51
N LYS A 58 9.42 -2.66 -24.51
CA LYS A 58 9.30 -3.84 -23.63
C LYS A 58 9.42 -3.46 -22.15
N ILE A 59 10.31 -2.52 -21.83
CA ILE A 59 10.46 -1.96 -20.47
C ILE A 59 9.21 -1.16 -20.10
N ALA A 60 8.73 -0.28 -20.99
CA ALA A 60 7.56 0.56 -20.76
C ALA A 60 6.28 -0.25 -20.51
N ALA A 61 6.11 -1.40 -21.20
CA ALA A 61 5.02 -2.33 -20.90
C ALA A 61 5.01 -2.81 -19.43
N GLY A 62 6.15 -2.80 -18.75
CA GLY A 62 6.23 -3.09 -17.32
C GLY A 62 5.48 -2.08 -16.42
N ARG A 63 5.21 -0.86 -16.89
CA ARG A 63 4.46 0.15 -16.12
C ARG A 63 3.04 -0.31 -15.79
N LEU A 64 2.47 -1.23 -16.58
CA LEU A 64 1.18 -1.87 -16.30
C LEU A 64 1.15 -2.66 -14.99
N LEU A 65 2.29 -3.04 -14.42
CA LEU A 65 2.35 -3.68 -13.09
C LEU A 65 1.86 -2.76 -11.97
N HIS A 66 1.85 -1.44 -12.21
CA HIS A 66 1.32 -0.45 -11.28
C HIS A 66 -0.13 -0.06 -11.58
N PHE A 67 -0.69 -0.47 -12.72
CA PHE A 67 -2.06 -0.13 -13.10
C PHE A 67 -3.07 -0.65 -12.08
N TYR A 68 -3.95 0.25 -11.65
CA TYR A 68 -5.06 -0.08 -10.77
C TYR A 68 -6.31 0.69 -11.19
N LEU A 69 -7.39 -0.04 -11.43
CA LEU A 69 -8.71 0.50 -11.70
C LEU A 69 -9.62 0.20 -10.48
N PRO A 70 -10.12 1.23 -9.77
CA PRO A 70 -11.06 1.02 -8.68
C PRO A 70 -12.40 0.53 -9.23
N THR A 71 -13.16 -0.12 -8.33
CA THR A 71 -14.55 -0.51 -8.51
C THR A 71 -15.43 0.24 -7.50
N ASP A 72 -16.75 0.11 -7.59
CA ASP A 72 -17.66 0.69 -6.58
C ASP A 72 -17.33 0.17 -5.16
N GLN A 73 -17.02 -1.12 -5.04
CA GLN A 73 -16.54 -1.73 -3.78
C GLN A 73 -15.28 -1.04 -3.25
N SER A 74 -14.41 -0.58 -4.15
CA SER A 74 -13.17 0.10 -3.78
C SER A 74 -13.44 1.48 -3.19
N VAL A 75 -14.43 2.19 -3.72
CA VAL A 75 -14.89 3.50 -3.21
C VAL A 75 -15.52 3.35 -1.83
N GLU A 76 -16.39 2.35 -1.63
CA GLU A 76 -16.97 2.07 -0.31
C GLU A 76 -15.91 1.76 0.76
N ILE A 77 -14.89 0.97 0.39
CA ILE A 77 -13.75 0.67 1.28
C ILE A 77 -12.97 1.95 1.60
N PHE A 78 -12.73 2.79 0.59
CA PHE A 78 -12.06 4.08 0.78
C PHE A 78 -12.81 4.97 1.78
N GLU A 79 -14.12 5.17 1.61
CA GLU A 79 -14.94 6.00 2.48
C GLU A 79 -14.92 5.48 3.93
N SER A 80 -15.05 4.15 4.10
CA SER A 80 -14.98 3.49 5.40
C SER A 80 -13.63 3.74 6.10
N ILE A 81 -12.52 3.51 5.39
CA ILE A 81 -11.17 3.65 5.96
C ILE A 81 -10.84 5.12 6.24
N TYR A 82 -11.20 6.02 5.32
CA TYR A 82 -11.02 7.46 5.51
C TYR A 82 -11.71 7.91 6.80
N SER A 83 -13.00 7.56 6.97
CA SER A 83 -13.77 7.89 8.17
C SER A 83 -13.13 7.36 9.45
N GLN A 84 -12.65 6.11 9.43
CA GLN A 84 -11.99 5.49 10.58
C GLN A 84 -10.67 6.17 10.97
N ILE A 85 -9.87 6.61 10.01
CA ILE A 85 -8.62 7.34 10.29
C ILE A 85 -8.92 8.71 10.90
N ILE A 86 -9.88 9.43 10.33
CA ILE A 86 -10.31 10.74 10.84
C ILE A 86 -10.87 10.63 12.27
N ASP A 87 -11.77 9.68 12.51
CA ASP A 87 -12.32 9.43 13.86
C ASP A 87 -11.23 8.98 14.84
N GLY A 88 -10.27 8.18 14.38
CA GLY A 88 -9.09 7.79 15.15
C GLY A 88 -8.29 9.00 15.65
N TYR A 89 -8.26 10.12 14.92
CA TYR A 89 -7.58 11.34 15.35
C TYR A 89 -8.41 12.25 16.28
N ARG A 90 -9.73 12.03 16.41
CA ARG A 90 -10.66 12.89 17.17
C ARG A 90 -10.16 13.23 18.57
N HIS A 91 -9.64 12.23 19.30
CA HIS A 91 -9.16 12.40 20.68
C HIS A 91 -7.64 12.45 20.81
N ARG A 92 -6.91 12.36 19.69
CA ARG A 92 -5.44 12.32 19.63
C ARG A 92 -4.83 13.60 19.07
N SER A 93 -5.49 14.73 19.28
CA SER A 93 -4.91 16.03 18.91
C SER A 93 -3.74 16.37 19.84
N PRO A 94 -2.58 16.83 19.32
CA PRO A 94 -1.49 17.35 20.14
C PRO A 94 -1.92 18.51 21.04
N ARG A 95 -3.00 19.22 20.69
CA ARG A 95 -3.54 20.34 21.46
C ARG A 95 -4.49 19.91 22.58
N ASN A 96 -4.85 18.62 22.65
CA ASN A 96 -5.71 18.10 23.71
C ASN A 96 -4.88 17.80 24.96
N PRO A 97 -5.08 18.54 26.08
CA PRO A 97 -4.28 18.33 27.30
C PRO A 97 -4.44 16.92 27.90
N THR A 98 -5.62 16.31 27.75
CA THR A 98 -5.88 14.94 28.23
C THR A 98 -5.03 13.94 27.47
N HIS A 99 -4.90 14.11 26.15
CA HIS A 99 -4.04 13.26 25.32
C HIS A 99 -2.56 13.42 25.69
N GLN A 100 -2.08 14.66 25.84
CA GLN A 100 -0.70 14.92 26.24
C GLN A 100 -0.35 14.29 27.60
N ARG A 101 -1.27 14.34 28.58
CA ARG A 101 -1.07 13.69 29.89
C ARG A 101 -0.93 12.17 29.77
N SER A 102 -1.72 11.54 28.90
CA SER A 102 -1.65 10.09 28.65
C SER A 102 -0.34 9.67 27.96
N ILE A 103 0.18 10.49 27.05
CA ILE A 103 1.48 10.25 26.38
C ILE A 103 2.63 10.34 27.39
N HIS A 104 2.59 11.33 28.28
CA HIS A 104 3.66 11.58 29.26
C HIS A 104 3.59 10.70 30.52
N GLY A 105 2.69 9.70 30.56
CA GLY A 105 2.58 8.78 31.70
C GLY A 105 2.08 9.43 32.99
N CYS A 106 1.51 10.64 32.92
CA CYS A 106 0.92 11.30 34.09
C CYS A 106 -0.28 10.52 34.65
N ASP A 107 -0.91 9.66 33.83
CA ASP A 107 -2.02 8.80 34.25
C ASP A 107 -1.58 7.64 35.15
N GLU A 108 -0.36 7.09 34.99
CA GLU A 108 0.20 6.11 35.95
C GLU A 108 0.49 6.77 37.31
N LEU A 109 0.94 8.02 37.29
CA LEU A 109 1.18 8.83 38.48
C LEU A 109 -0.14 9.19 39.18
N ALA A 110 -1.19 9.54 38.41
CA ALA A 110 -2.54 9.79 38.91
C ALA A 110 -3.21 8.51 39.47
N GLN A 111 -2.98 7.34 38.86
CA GLN A 111 -3.39 6.04 39.38
C GLN A 111 -2.72 5.72 40.71
N ARG A 112 -1.40 5.94 40.83
CA ARG A 112 -0.66 5.75 42.09
C ARG A 112 -1.11 6.72 43.19
N LEU A 113 -1.68 7.87 42.82
CA LEU A 113 -2.22 8.89 43.73
C LEU A 113 -3.72 8.73 44.03
N GLY A 114 -4.38 7.66 43.54
CA GLY A 114 -5.77 7.36 43.88
C GLY A 114 -6.80 8.29 43.23
N VAL A 115 -6.42 9.04 42.19
CA VAL A 115 -7.36 9.89 41.43
C VAL A 115 -8.22 8.98 40.55
N THR A 116 -9.51 8.93 40.84
CA THR A 116 -10.49 8.12 40.11
C THR A 116 -10.52 8.54 38.65
N LYS A 117 -10.54 7.57 37.72
CA LYS A 117 -10.69 7.81 36.27
C LYS A 117 -11.83 8.80 36.02
N GLY A 118 -11.52 10.06 35.72
CA GLY A 118 -12.43 10.87 34.93
C GLY A 118 -12.64 10.13 33.62
N GLU A 119 -13.89 9.96 33.18
CA GLU A 119 -14.31 9.17 32.02
C GLU A 119 -13.39 9.37 30.80
N GLN A 120 -12.31 8.59 30.72
CA GLN A 120 -11.49 8.50 29.52
C GLN A 120 -12.25 7.60 28.56
N ILE A 121 -13.26 8.16 27.89
CA ILE A 121 -13.88 7.52 26.73
C ILE A 121 -12.91 7.70 25.56
N LEU A 122 -11.74 7.07 25.65
CA LEU A 122 -11.00 6.69 24.44
C LEU A 122 -11.82 5.54 23.87
N ARG A 123 -12.57 5.79 22.78
CA ARG A 123 -13.17 4.68 22.04
C ARG A 123 -12.05 3.70 21.67
N SER A 124 -12.28 2.40 21.88
CA SER A 124 -11.40 1.37 21.33
C SER A 124 -11.21 1.60 19.84
N GLY A 125 -10.02 1.29 19.31
CA GLY A 125 -9.78 1.29 17.88
C GLY A 125 -10.75 0.37 17.14
N THR A 126 -10.88 0.56 15.84
CA THR A 126 -11.67 -0.34 14.99
C THR A 126 -10.80 -1.44 14.42
N ILE A 127 -11.40 -2.59 14.13
CA ILE A 127 -10.79 -3.60 13.26
C ILE A 127 -11.62 -3.69 12.00
N SER A 128 -10.97 -3.46 10.86
CA SER A 128 -11.52 -3.65 9.52
C SER A 128 -10.87 -4.85 8.86
N VAL A 129 -11.65 -5.64 8.13
CA VAL A 129 -11.14 -6.81 7.40
C VAL A 129 -11.45 -6.68 5.93
N ILE A 130 -10.43 -6.76 5.08
CA ILE A 130 -10.54 -6.75 3.63
C ILE A 130 -10.14 -8.10 3.10
N THR A 131 -11.04 -8.70 2.30
CA THR A 131 -10.81 -10.00 1.68
C THR A 131 -11.13 -10.04 0.21
N GLY A 132 -10.66 -11.10 -0.42
CA GLY A 132 -10.88 -11.43 -1.81
C GLY A 132 -9.84 -12.44 -2.24
N LEU A 133 -10.01 -12.98 -3.45
CA LEU A 133 -8.97 -13.81 -4.05
C LEU A 133 -7.65 -13.05 -4.17
N SER A 134 -6.55 -13.78 -4.14
CA SER A 134 -5.23 -13.19 -4.40
C SER A 134 -5.16 -12.72 -5.86
N GLY A 135 -4.45 -11.62 -6.09
CA GLY A 135 -4.36 -10.99 -7.41
C GLY A 135 -5.52 -10.05 -7.79
N LEU A 136 -6.54 -9.84 -6.95
CA LEU A 136 -7.60 -8.84 -7.18
C LEU A 136 -7.19 -7.39 -6.86
N GLY A 137 -6.01 -7.17 -6.29
CA GLY A 137 -5.48 -5.83 -6.03
C GLY A 137 -5.80 -5.26 -4.64
N LYS A 138 -6.14 -6.08 -3.64
CA LYS A 138 -6.41 -5.63 -2.25
C LYS A 138 -5.31 -4.73 -1.67
N SER A 139 -4.06 -5.19 -1.70
CA SER A 139 -2.91 -4.43 -1.21
C SER A 139 -2.65 -3.16 -2.03
N THR A 140 -2.92 -3.22 -3.34
CA THR A 140 -2.82 -2.06 -4.23
C THR A 140 -3.89 -1.02 -3.92
N LEU A 141 -5.13 -1.44 -3.69
CA LEU A 141 -6.23 -0.58 -3.26
C LEU A 141 -5.84 0.18 -1.99
N ILE A 142 -5.36 -0.52 -0.97
CA ILE A 142 -5.01 0.13 0.30
C ILE A 142 -3.85 1.12 0.14
N LYS A 143 -2.87 0.82 -0.71
CA LYS A 143 -1.82 1.79 -1.06
C LYS A 143 -2.41 3.02 -1.77
N CYS A 144 -3.35 2.84 -2.70
CA CYS A 144 -4.01 3.95 -3.38
C CYS A 144 -4.85 4.80 -2.39
N ILE A 145 -5.59 4.15 -1.48
CA ILE A 145 -6.34 4.83 -0.41
C ILE A 145 -5.40 5.66 0.46
N MET A 146 -4.28 5.09 0.92
CA MET A 146 -3.34 5.82 1.76
C MET A 146 -2.71 7.01 1.03
N GLN A 147 -2.36 6.84 -0.26
CA GLN A 147 -1.85 7.92 -1.10
C GLN A 147 -2.87 9.04 -1.30
N GLU A 148 -4.15 8.69 -1.44
CA GLU A 148 -5.25 9.65 -1.57
C GLU A 148 -5.52 10.40 -0.26
N ILE A 149 -5.44 9.72 0.89
CA ILE A 149 -5.62 10.37 2.20
C ILE A 149 -4.48 11.36 2.48
N GLY A 150 -3.25 11.05 2.09
CA GLY A 150 -2.14 11.97 2.25
C GLY A 150 -0.75 11.36 2.13
N LYS A 151 0.24 12.09 2.63
CA LYS A 151 1.62 11.65 2.68
C LYS A 151 1.83 10.68 3.86
N PRO A 152 2.77 9.72 3.74
CA PRO A 152 3.03 8.74 4.81
C PRO A 152 3.47 9.37 6.13
N CYS A 153 4.18 10.51 6.07
CA CYS A 153 4.75 11.18 7.24
C CYS A 153 4.77 12.71 7.06
N TYR A 154 4.37 13.41 8.12
CA TYR A 154 4.41 14.86 8.24
C TYR A 154 5.28 15.26 9.44
N TYR A 155 6.07 16.30 9.26
CA TYR A 155 6.72 17.00 10.36
C TYR A 155 6.11 18.38 10.51
N HIS A 156 5.36 18.55 11.59
CA HIS A 156 4.80 19.82 11.99
C HIS A 156 5.90 20.60 12.70
N THR A 157 6.00 21.90 12.38
CA THR A 157 6.86 22.86 13.10
C THR A 157 6.06 24.02 13.68
N ASN A 158 4.95 24.36 13.02
CA ASN A 158 4.09 25.48 13.33
C ASN A 158 2.65 25.13 12.95
N TYR A 159 1.70 25.54 13.78
CA TYR A 159 0.28 25.40 13.52
C TYR A 159 -0.45 26.66 14.00
N ARG A 160 -1.08 27.38 13.06
CA ARG A 160 -1.78 28.65 13.32
C ARG A 160 -0.94 29.69 14.10
N GLY A 161 0.36 29.75 13.81
CA GLY A 161 1.30 30.70 14.44
C GLY A 161 1.91 30.24 15.76
N GLU A 162 1.51 29.06 16.26
CA GLU A 162 2.07 28.45 17.45
C GLU A 162 3.09 27.36 17.07
N PRO A 163 4.28 27.32 17.72
CA PRO A 163 5.22 26.23 17.55
C PRO A 163 4.60 24.87 17.87
N LEU A 164 4.76 23.91 16.97
CA LEU A 164 4.30 22.53 17.12
C LEU A 164 5.36 21.63 16.53
N SER A 165 6.31 21.13 17.33
CA SER A 165 7.35 20.18 16.86
C SER A 165 6.84 18.75 17.05
N THR A 166 6.18 18.20 16.05
CA THR A 166 5.53 16.89 16.15
C THR A 166 5.64 16.13 14.85
N VAL A 167 5.97 14.84 14.95
CA VAL A 167 5.91 13.90 13.82
C VAL A 167 4.53 13.26 13.80
N GLN A 168 3.89 13.25 12.63
CA GLN A 168 2.68 12.50 12.37
C GLN A 168 2.96 11.46 11.28
N ILE A 169 2.73 10.19 11.61
CA ILE A 169 2.75 9.10 10.63
C ILE A 169 1.30 8.78 10.26
N LEU A 170 0.95 8.83 8.98
CA LEU A 170 -0.42 8.55 8.55
C LEU A 170 -0.78 7.08 8.74
N TYR A 171 0.11 6.17 8.37
CA TYR A 171 -0.11 4.74 8.49
C TYR A 171 1.20 3.98 8.60
N LEU A 172 1.13 2.78 9.18
CA LEU A 172 2.17 1.78 9.05
C LEU A 172 1.57 0.55 8.37
N MET A 173 2.25 0.02 7.36
CA MET A 173 1.80 -1.13 6.55
C MET A 173 2.94 -2.13 6.40
N ARG A 174 2.73 -3.35 6.92
CA ARG A 174 3.65 -4.49 6.76
C ARG A 174 2.88 -5.79 6.56
N ASN A 175 3.51 -6.71 5.86
CA ASN A 175 3.06 -8.09 5.79
C ASN A 175 3.31 -8.77 7.14
N VAL A 176 2.52 -9.79 7.46
CA VAL A 176 2.82 -10.67 8.59
C VAL A 176 4.21 -11.31 8.41
N PRO A 177 5.12 -11.20 9.39
CA PRO A 177 6.48 -11.74 9.30
C PRO A 177 6.48 -13.28 9.40
N ASP A 178 7.47 -13.92 8.78
CA ASP A 178 7.60 -15.39 8.74
C ASP A 178 7.60 -16.02 10.14
N GLN A 179 8.30 -15.41 11.09
CA GLN A 179 8.43 -15.92 12.45
C GLN A 179 7.17 -15.75 13.32
N CYS A 180 6.06 -15.21 12.77
CA CYS A 180 4.71 -15.09 13.36
C CYS A 180 4.64 -14.70 14.86
N SER A 181 5.69 -14.09 15.41
CA SER A 181 5.79 -13.81 16.83
C SER A 181 5.46 -12.35 17.13
N PRO A 182 4.82 -12.07 18.28
CA PRO A 182 4.68 -10.75 18.89
C PRO A 182 5.89 -9.82 18.71
N LYS A 183 7.09 -10.33 19.01
CA LYS A 183 8.36 -9.59 18.95
C LYS A 183 8.74 -9.23 17.51
N ALA A 184 8.69 -10.21 16.61
CA ALA A 184 9.02 -9.99 15.20
C ALA A 184 8.04 -8.98 14.56
N PHE A 185 6.74 -9.11 14.88
CA PHE A 185 5.70 -8.19 14.43
C PHE A 185 6.00 -6.75 14.87
N CYS A 186 6.13 -6.50 16.17
CA CYS A 186 6.40 -5.16 16.71
C CYS A 186 7.69 -4.55 16.12
N SER A 187 8.71 -5.37 15.90
CA SER A 187 9.99 -4.91 15.36
C SER A 187 9.85 -4.40 13.91
N ARG A 188 9.15 -5.13 13.03
CA ARG A 188 8.96 -4.73 11.63
C ARG A 188 8.20 -3.41 11.46
N PHE A 189 7.20 -3.19 12.31
CA PHE A 189 6.46 -1.93 12.31
C PHE A 189 7.27 -0.78 12.95
N THR A 190 8.07 -1.08 13.99
CA THR A 190 9.01 -0.11 14.57
C THR A 190 10.05 0.34 13.55
N GLU A 191 10.62 -0.59 12.79
CA GLU A 191 11.56 -0.31 11.71
C GLU A 191 10.94 0.62 10.66
N GLN A 192 9.68 0.37 10.26
CA GLN A 192 8.97 1.25 9.32
C GLN A 192 8.76 2.66 9.88
N ALA A 193 8.37 2.77 11.14
CA ALA A 193 8.20 4.07 11.78
C ALA A 193 9.54 4.83 11.84
N ALA A 194 10.63 4.11 12.10
CA ALA A 194 11.98 4.66 12.08
C ALA A 194 12.39 5.15 10.67
N GLU A 195 12.10 4.37 9.63
CA GLU A 195 12.33 4.77 8.23
C GLU A 195 11.61 6.09 7.90
N PHE A 196 10.33 6.17 8.27
CA PHE A 196 9.49 7.35 8.02
C PHE A 196 9.88 8.58 8.83
N ALA A 197 10.44 8.41 10.03
CA ALA A 197 10.77 9.51 10.94
C ALA A 197 12.29 9.73 11.12
N SER A 198 13.11 9.12 10.26
CA SER A 198 14.57 9.02 10.37
C SER A 198 15.29 10.37 10.49
N ASP A 199 14.76 11.44 9.90
CA ASP A 199 15.35 12.79 9.94
C ASP A 199 15.23 13.50 11.31
N PHE A 200 14.31 13.05 12.18
CA PHE A 200 13.95 13.78 13.42
C PHE A 200 13.99 12.93 14.68
N CYS A 201 13.78 11.64 14.51
CA CYS A 201 13.51 10.75 15.61
C CYS A 201 14.72 9.83 15.75
N ASN A 202 15.40 9.91 16.91
CA ASN A 202 16.37 8.90 17.36
C ASN A 202 15.71 7.53 17.64
N ILE A 203 14.67 7.14 16.89
CA ILE A 203 14.07 5.80 16.92
C ILE A 203 15.13 4.76 16.55
N SER A 204 16.15 5.13 15.77
CA SER A 204 17.28 4.25 15.43
C SER A 204 18.28 4.03 16.58
N GLN A 205 18.38 4.93 17.58
CA GLN A 205 19.34 4.77 18.68
C GLN A 205 18.90 3.75 19.73
N THR A 206 17.61 3.39 19.76
CA THR A 206 17.09 2.27 20.57
C THR A 206 17.47 0.88 20.01
N ASN A 207 18.07 0.79 18.83
CA ASN A 207 18.33 -0.49 18.16
C ASN A 207 19.49 -1.30 18.74
N LYS A 208 20.43 -0.70 19.50
CA LYS A 208 21.57 -1.45 20.06
C LYS A 208 21.15 -2.47 21.14
N ASP A 209 20.00 -2.27 21.77
CA ASP A 209 19.46 -3.18 22.80
C ASP A 209 18.25 -4.01 22.33
N TYR A 210 17.66 -3.71 21.17
CA TYR A 210 16.43 -4.34 20.65
C TYR A 210 16.52 -5.88 20.55
N THR A 211 17.71 -6.42 20.28
CA THR A 211 17.92 -7.87 20.21
C THR A 211 17.77 -8.55 21.58
N ARG A 212 18.11 -7.85 22.68
CA ARG A 212 18.09 -8.36 24.07
C ARG A 212 16.77 -8.10 24.81
N MET A 213 15.84 -7.36 24.20
CA MET A 213 14.57 -6.99 24.83
C MET A 213 13.60 -8.18 24.92
N THR A 214 12.84 -8.21 26.02
CA THR A 214 11.74 -9.16 26.23
C THR A 214 10.52 -8.77 25.39
N ARG A 215 9.58 -9.71 25.20
CA ARG A 215 8.33 -9.47 24.46
C ARG A 215 7.60 -8.21 24.94
N ASN A 216 7.34 -8.10 26.24
CA ASN A 216 6.59 -6.98 26.83
C ASN A 216 7.29 -5.64 26.58
N GLN A 217 8.63 -5.63 26.51
CA GLN A 217 9.39 -4.43 26.22
C GLN A 217 9.26 -4.00 24.75
N HIS A 218 9.18 -4.95 23.80
CA HIS A 218 8.89 -4.63 22.40
C HIS A 218 7.47 -4.08 22.22
N GLU A 219 6.49 -4.70 22.86
CA GLU A 219 5.10 -4.21 22.84
C GLU A 219 5.03 -2.79 23.42
N LEU A 220 5.61 -2.55 24.61
CA LEU A 220 5.66 -1.21 25.22
C LEU A 220 6.34 -0.16 24.34
N ASN A 221 7.45 -0.51 23.70
CA ASN A 221 8.12 0.40 22.77
C ASN A 221 7.25 0.70 21.54
N PHE A 222 6.57 -0.31 21.01
CA PHE A 222 5.68 -0.15 19.89
C PHE A 222 4.50 0.78 20.23
N TYR A 223 3.90 0.62 21.42
CA TYR A 223 2.88 1.55 21.94
C TYR A 223 3.38 2.99 21.99
N LYS A 224 4.59 3.20 22.52
CA LYS A 224 5.21 4.54 22.59
C LYS A 224 5.43 5.13 21.21
N ILE A 225 5.91 4.34 20.25
CA ILE A 225 6.11 4.79 18.87
C ILE A 225 4.79 5.23 18.26
N ILE A 226 3.72 4.43 18.41
CA ILE A 226 2.42 4.77 17.85
C ILE A 226 1.87 6.06 18.46
N LYS A 227 1.90 6.18 19.79
CA LYS A 227 1.34 7.34 20.50
C LYS A 227 2.15 8.61 20.27
N ASN A 228 3.49 8.54 20.32
CA ASN A 228 4.36 9.71 20.19
C ASN A 228 4.42 10.26 18.76
N ASN A 229 4.23 9.41 17.75
CA ASN A 229 4.28 9.80 16.34
C ASN A 229 2.89 9.89 15.69
N TYR A 230 1.82 9.93 16.50
CA TYR A 230 0.44 10.12 16.04
C TYR A 230 0.07 9.19 14.87
N VAL A 231 0.42 7.90 14.97
CA VAL A 231 0.18 6.94 13.88
C VAL A 231 -1.31 6.86 13.58
N GLY A 232 -1.72 7.11 12.33
CA GLY A 232 -3.15 7.18 11.96
C GLY A 232 -3.81 5.82 11.84
N ALA A 233 -3.15 4.83 11.24
CA ALA A 233 -3.65 3.46 11.08
C ALA A 233 -2.55 2.40 11.13
N LEU A 234 -2.92 1.18 11.51
CA LEU A 234 -2.09 -0.01 11.41
C LEU A 234 -2.67 -0.95 10.33
N ILE A 235 -1.90 -1.22 9.27
CA ILE A 235 -2.31 -2.09 8.17
C ILE A 235 -1.46 -3.36 8.22
N ILE A 236 -2.14 -4.50 8.35
CA ILE A 236 -1.52 -5.82 8.40
C ILE A 236 -1.93 -6.56 7.13
N ASP A 237 -0.99 -6.72 6.22
CA ASP A 237 -1.20 -7.38 4.94
C ASP A 237 -0.78 -8.86 5.00
N GLU A 238 -1.28 -9.64 4.05
CA GLU A 238 -1.03 -11.09 3.92
C GLU A 238 -1.29 -11.85 5.24
N ILE A 239 -2.43 -11.59 5.90
CA ILE A 239 -2.77 -12.24 7.18
C ILE A 239 -2.85 -13.78 7.07
N GLN A 240 -3.00 -14.33 5.87
CA GLN A 240 -2.87 -15.76 5.59
C GLN A 240 -1.49 -16.32 5.97
N ASN A 241 -0.41 -15.53 6.00
CA ASN A 241 0.91 -16.05 6.39
C ASN A 241 0.93 -16.55 7.84
N LEU A 242 -0.01 -16.11 8.66
CA LEU A 242 -0.26 -16.70 9.98
C LEU A 242 -0.62 -18.17 9.87
N THR A 243 -1.40 -18.57 8.86
CA THR A 243 -1.88 -19.93 8.65
C THR A 243 -0.74 -20.88 8.30
N ILE A 244 0.16 -20.44 7.42
CA ILE A 244 1.23 -21.24 6.81
C ILE A 244 2.37 -21.47 7.80
N ASN A 245 2.76 -20.44 8.55
CA ASN A 245 3.98 -20.45 9.37
C ASN A 245 3.73 -20.53 10.89
N GLY A 246 2.49 -20.29 11.35
CA GLY A 246 2.17 -20.21 12.76
C GLY A 246 1.70 -21.55 13.35
N GLY A 247 2.45 -22.12 14.28
CA GLY A 247 1.96 -23.18 15.17
C GLY A 247 1.05 -22.60 16.27
N ASN A 248 1.47 -22.75 17.53
CA ASN A 248 0.81 -22.14 18.69
C ASN A 248 0.85 -20.60 18.68
N ASP A 249 1.77 -19.99 17.93
CA ASP A 249 1.99 -18.54 17.87
C ASP A 249 0.82 -17.76 17.23
N LYS A 250 -0.06 -18.45 16.48
CA LYS A 250 -1.27 -17.86 15.88
C LYS A 250 -2.18 -17.20 16.90
N LYS A 251 -2.46 -17.91 18.00
CA LYS A 251 -3.37 -17.44 19.05
C LYS A 251 -2.80 -16.21 19.76
N GLU A 252 -1.48 -16.19 19.95
CA GLU A 252 -0.81 -15.09 20.61
C GLU A 252 -0.84 -13.81 19.78
N LEU A 253 -0.62 -13.89 18.46
CA LEU A 253 -0.69 -12.71 17.60
C LEU A 253 -2.12 -12.19 17.45
N VAL A 254 -3.09 -13.09 17.33
CA VAL A 254 -4.51 -12.73 17.34
C VAL A 254 -4.88 -11.98 18.62
N GLN A 255 -4.48 -12.50 19.78
CA GLN A 255 -4.71 -11.83 21.06
C GLN A 255 -3.99 -10.48 21.15
N MET A 256 -2.76 -10.40 20.63
CA MET A 256 -2.04 -9.13 20.54
C MET A 256 -2.81 -8.09 19.71
N ILE A 257 -3.32 -8.45 18.54
CA ILE A 257 -4.09 -7.53 17.67
C ILE A 257 -5.34 -7.02 18.41
N HIS A 258 -6.02 -7.88 19.18
CA HIS A 258 -7.10 -7.46 20.07
C HIS A 258 -6.66 -6.47 21.13
N ASN A 259 -5.56 -6.74 21.82
CA ASN A 259 -5.04 -5.82 22.84
C ASN A 259 -4.64 -4.47 22.21
N PHE A 260 -4.01 -4.50 21.02
CA PHE A 260 -3.66 -3.32 20.24
C PHE A 260 -4.88 -2.47 19.89
N ARG A 261 -5.98 -3.10 19.47
CA ARG A 261 -7.24 -2.39 19.22
C ARG A 261 -7.66 -1.58 20.44
N ASP A 262 -7.69 -2.20 21.62
CA ASP A 262 -8.20 -1.57 22.84
C ASP A 262 -7.24 -0.52 23.41
N GLU A 263 -5.92 -0.70 23.25
CA GLU A 263 -4.91 0.14 23.89
C GLU A 263 -4.35 1.27 23.00
N LEU A 264 -4.38 1.11 21.67
CA LEU A 264 -3.84 2.09 20.72
C LEU A 264 -4.83 3.20 20.38
N GLY A 265 -6.13 2.88 20.31
CA GLY A 265 -7.15 3.82 19.86
C GLY A 265 -6.98 4.25 18.39
N ILE A 266 -6.46 3.36 17.55
CA ILE A 266 -6.27 3.57 16.11
C ILE A 266 -6.97 2.46 15.32
N PRO A 267 -7.42 2.74 14.07
CA PRO A 267 -7.91 1.68 13.19
C PRO A 267 -6.82 0.67 12.84
N ILE A 268 -7.17 -0.61 12.92
CA ILE A 268 -6.39 -1.75 12.46
C ILE A 268 -7.09 -2.34 11.23
N ILE A 269 -6.38 -2.41 10.11
CA ILE A 269 -6.88 -2.91 8.82
C ILE A 269 -6.16 -4.22 8.51
N LEU A 270 -6.92 -5.31 8.45
CA LEU A 270 -6.42 -6.64 8.13
C LEU A 270 -6.73 -6.94 6.66
N ILE A 271 -5.71 -7.29 5.88
CA ILE A 271 -5.85 -7.64 4.46
C ILE A 271 -5.43 -9.09 4.27
N GLY A 272 -6.31 -9.90 3.68
CA GLY A 272 -6.00 -11.29 3.41
C GLY A 272 -6.93 -11.96 2.42
N THR A 273 -6.80 -13.27 2.35
CA THR A 273 -7.63 -14.15 1.52
C THR A 273 -8.80 -14.73 2.31
N TYR A 274 -9.74 -15.41 1.63
CA TYR A 274 -10.90 -16.01 2.30
C TYR A 274 -10.49 -17.06 3.35
N GLY A 275 -9.46 -17.86 3.08
CA GLY A 275 -8.94 -18.86 4.01
C GLY A 275 -8.42 -18.25 5.31
N SER A 276 -7.79 -17.07 5.23
CA SER A 276 -7.26 -16.36 6.39
C SER A 276 -8.34 -15.91 7.36
N ILE A 277 -9.50 -15.49 6.85
CA ILE A 277 -10.61 -15.02 7.68
C ILE A 277 -11.23 -16.11 8.52
N GLU A 278 -11.23 -17.38 8.10
CA GLU A 278 -11.74 -18.45 8.94
C GLU A 278 -11.01 -18.53 10.29
N ILE A 279 -9.71 -18.21 10.32
CA ILE A 279 -8.93 -18.16 11.56
C ILE A 279 -9.41 -17.02 12.44
N PHE A 280 -9.53 -15.82 11.86
CA PHE A 280 -10.04 -14.67 12.59
C PHE A 280 -11.47 -14.92 13.05
N LYS A 281 -12.33 -15.59 12.25
CA LYS A 281 -13.71 -15.91 12.63
C LYS A 281 -13.78 -16.84 13.84
N LYS A 282 -12.92 -17.86 13.87
CA LYS A 282 -12.83 -18.84 14.95
C LYS A 282 -12.23 -18.25 16.25
N HIS A 283 -11.25 -17.35 16.15
CA HIS A 283 -10.51 -16.83 17.31
C HIS A 283 -11.00 -15.48 17.83
N PHE A 284 -11.49 -14.58 16.98
CA PHE A 284 -11.99 -13.27 17.39
C PHE A 284 -13.44 -13.34 17.91
N SER A 285 -14.11 -14.48 17.83
CA SER A 285 -15.58 -14.50 17.76
C SER A 285 -16.02 -13.34 16.85
N LEU A 286 -15.67 -13.38 15.55
CA LEU A 286 -16.23 -12.46 14.52
C LEU A 286 -17.73 -12.72 14.35
N THR A 287 -18.47 -12.61 15.44
CA THR A 287 -19.83 -12.10 15.44
C THR A 287 -19.74 -10.61 15.12
N GLN A 288 -20.83 -10.07 14.59
CA GLN A 288 -20.99 -8.69 14.09
C GLN A 288 -20.58 -7.56 15.07
N ARG A 289 -20.09 -7.88 16.28
CA ARG A 289 -19.70 -6.96 17.34
C ARG A 289 -18.21 -6.61 17.36
N THR A 290 -17.33 -7.31 16.64
CA THR A 290 -15.86 -7.10 16.71
C THR A 290 -15.27 -6.44 15.45
N THR A 291 -15.96 -6.49 14.30
CA THR A 291 -15.63 -5.75 13.08
C THR A 291 -16.38 -4.42 13.05
N GLU A 292 -16.18 -3.59 14.07
CA GLU A 292 -16.78 -2.25 14.14
C GLU A 292 -16.36 -1.36 12.94
N GLY A 293 -15.17 -1.62 12.38
CA GLY A 293 -14.69 -0.96 11.16
C GLY A 293 -15.22 -1.56 9.86
N GLY A 294 -15.92 -2.70 9.93
CA GLY A 294 -16.54 -3.36 8.78
C GLY A 294 -15.78 -4.59 8.25
N TYR A 295 -16.54 -5.43 7.54
CA TYR A 295 -16.04 -6.54 6.74
C TYR A 295 -16.26 -6.19 5.28
N HIS A 296 -15.17 -6.10 4.52
CA HIS A 296 -15.18 -5.69 3.13
C HIS A 296 -14.69 -6.85 2.26
N GLU A 297 -15.52 -7.25 1.30
CA GLU A 297 -15.20 -8.30 0.35
C GLU A 297 -15.03 -7.70 -1.05
N ILE A 298 -13.82 -7.80 -1.59
CA ILE A 298 -13.52 -7.52 -2.98
C ILE A 298 -13.83 -8.77 -3.79
N LYS A 299 -14.88 -8.69 -4.60
CA LYS A 299 -15.33 -9.78 -5.45
C LYS A 299 -14.66 -9.72 -6.81
N ARG A 300 -14.40 -10.88 -7.38
CA ARG A 300 -14.00 -10.98 -8.79
C ARG A 300 -15.22 -10.71 -9.68
N SER A 301 -14.99 -10.16 -10.87
CA SER A 301 -15.99 -10.17 -11.94
C SER A 301 -16.38 -11.62 -12.27
N SER A 302 -17.68 -11.88 -12.35
CA SER A 302 -18.20 -13.26 -12.45
C SER A 302 -18.31 -13.78 -13.88
N HIS A 303 -18.34 -12.86 -14.87
CA HIS A 303 -18.46 -13.17 -16.29
C HIS A 303 -17.71 -12.13 -17.14
N ALA A 304 -17.50 -12.43 -18.41
CA ALA A 304 -16.86 -11.48 -19.34
C ALA A 304 -17.72 -10.24 -19.61
N ASP A 305 -19.04 -10.33 -19.49
CA ASP A 305 -19.98 -9.22 -19.72
C ASP A 305 -20.21 -8.34 -18.47
N ASP A 306 -19.56 -8.67 -17.36
CA ASP A 306 -19.55 -7.87 -16.13
C ASP A 306 -19.05 -6.45 -16.42
N GLU A 307 -19.76 -5.44 -15.90
CA GLU A 307 -19.47 -4.04 -16.22
C GLU A 307 -18.07 -3.59 -15.78
N ASP A 308 -17.65 -4.00 -14.57
CA ASP A 308 -16.32 -3.71 -14.04
C ASP A 308 -15.25 -4.38 -14.92
N TRP A 309 -15.48 -5.62 -15.36
CA TRP A 309 -14.56 -6.32 -16.27
C TRP A 309 -14.44 -5.64 -17.63
N GLN A 310 -15.57 -5.27 -18.21
CA GLN A 310 -15.63 -4.57 -19.50
C GLN A 310 -14.89 -3.23 -19.42
N ASN A 311 -15.10 -2.47 -18.35
CA ASN A 311 -14.42 -1.20 -18.12
C ASN A 311 -12.92 -1.39 -17.88
N PHE A 312 -12.54 -2.40 -17.09
CA PHE A 312 -11.14 -2.81 -16.90
C PHE A 312 -10.45 -3.11 -18.23
N CYS A 313 -11.04 -3.97 -19.07
CA CYS A 313 -10.46 -4.29 -20.38
C CYS A 313 -10.38 -3.08 -21.31
N LYS A 314 -11.42 -2.25 -21.38
CA LYS A 314 -11.44 -1.03 -22.21
C LYS A 314 -10.31 -0.08 -21.85
N ILE A 315 -10.10 0.18 -20.55
CA ILE A 315 -9.06 1.09 -20.08
C ILE A 315 -7.68 0.44 -20.25
N LEU A 316 -7.53 -0.83 -19.88
CA LEU A 316 -6.28 -1.58 -20.06
C LEU A 316 -5.80 -1.59 -21.52
N TRP A 317 -6.72 -1.80 -22.46
CA TRP A 317 -6.40 -1.92 -23.88
C TRP A 317 -5.86 -0.63 -24.50
N HIS A 318 -6.03 0.51 -23.84
CA HIS A 318 -5.42 1.77 -24.28
C HIS A 318 -3.88 1.73 -24.20
N TYR A 319 -3.33 0.98 -23.24
CA TYR A 319 -1.91 0.91 -22.93
C TYR A 319 -1.18 -0.11 -23.80
N GLN A 320 -1.01 0.22 -25.07
CA GLN A 320 -0.31 -0.59 -26.07
C GLN A 320 0.97 0.11 -26.57
N TRP A 321 2.13 -0.42 -26.19
CA TRP A 321 3.46 -0.01 -26.67
C TRP A 321 3.90 -0.76 -27.95
N ILE A 322 2.94 -1.25 -28.74
CA ILE A 322 3.16 -1.91 -30.02
C ILE A 322 2.94 -0.93 -31.18
N LYS A 323 3.60 -1.19 -32.32
CA LYS A 323 3.53 -0.29 -33.50
C LYS A 323 2.16 -0.29 -34.18
N ASP A 324 1.44 -1.41 -34.17
CA ASP A 324 0.14 -1.55 -34.83
C ASP A 324 -0.97 -1.91 -33.82
N PRO A 325 -1.33 -0.97 -32.93
CA PRO A 325 -2.32 -1.22 -31.88
C PRO A 325 -3.70 -1.50 -32.49
N GLN A 326 -4.27 -2.65 -32.11
CA GLN A 326 -5.59 -3.04 -32.58
C GLN A 326 -6.69 -2.50 -31.67
N LYS A 327 -7.90 -2.33 -32.22
CA LYS A 327 -9.09 -2.00 -31.42
C LYS A 327 -9.49 -3.18 -30.56
N LEU A 328 -9.98 -2.92 -29.35
CA LEU A 328 -10.50 -3.95 -28.46
C LEU A 328 -11.72 -4.62 -29.10
N THR A 329 -11.72 -5.95 -29.17
CA THR A 329 -12.84 -6.76 -29.66
C THR A 329 -13.48 -7.54 -28.52
N THR A 330 -14.76 -7.89 -28.65
CA THR A 330 -15.45 -8.77 -27.70
C THR A 330 -14.71 -10.10 -27.52
N ALA A 331 -14.17 -10.66 -28.61
CA ALA A 331 -13.37 -11.89 -28.58
C ALA A 331 -12.13 -11.77 -27.68
N CYS A 332 -11.44 -10.61 -27.70
CA CYS A 332 -10.31 -10.36 -26.80
C CYS A 332 -10.76 -10.26 -25.33
N ILE A 333 -11.87 -9.59 -25.04
CA ILE A 333 -12.41 -9.46 -23.66
C ILE A 333 -12.79 -10.83 -23.10
N GLU A 334 -13.54 -11.62 -23.86
CA GLU A 334 -13.92 -12.99 -23.47
C GLU A 334 -12.71 -13.89 -23.29
N THR A 335 -11.69 -13.75 -24.14
CA THR A 335 -10.48 -14.56 -24.06
C THR A 335 -9.65 -14.19 -22.84
N LEU A 336 -9.45 -12.90 -22.57
CA LEU A 336 -8.80 -12.44 -21.34
C LEU A 336 -9.57 -12.94 -20.10
N TYR A 337 -10.90 -12.90 -20.13
CA TYR A 337 -11.72 -13.43 -19.04
C TYR A 337 -11.48 -14.94 -18.87
N LYS A 338 -11.60 -15.73 -19.94
CA LYS A 338 -11.38 -17.20 -19.89
C LYS A 338 -9.99 -17.56 -19.33
N CYS A 339 -8.95 -16.83 -19.75
CA CYS A 339 -7.57 -17.06 -19.34
C CYS A 339 -7.21 -16.51 -17.95
N SER A 340 -8.09 -15.73 -17.30
CA SER A 340 -7.80 -15.13 -15.98
C SER A 340 -8.89 -15.34 -14.93
N GLN A 341 -10.08 -15.75 -15.35
CA GLN A 341 -11.31 -15.88 -14.56
C GLN A 341 -11.65 -14.62 -13.76
N GLY A 342 -11.38 -13.44 -14.33
CA GLY A 342 -11.63 -12.15 -13.72
C GLY A 342 -10.53 -11.69 -12.74
N ILE A 343 -9.42 -12.41 -12.62
CA ILE A 343 -8.29 -11.99 -11.79
C ILE A 343 -7.46 -10.97 -12.54
N THR A 344 -7.59 -9.70 -12.14
CA THR A 344 -6.94 -8.55 -12.78
C THR A 344 -5.42 -8.71 -12.88
N ARG A 345 -4.73 -9.20 -11.85
CA ARG A 345 -3.28 -9.45 -11.90
C ARG A 345 -2.88 -10.44 -13.00
N ILE A 346 -3.64 -11.53 -13.19
CA ILE A 346 -3.35 -12.54 -14.22
C ILE A 346 -3.56 -11.93 -15.60
N ALA A 347 -4.67 -11.21 -15.80
CA ALA A 347 -4.96 -10.55 -17.07
C ALA A 347 -3.92 -9.48 -17.44
N LEU A 348 -3.47 -8.68 -16.47
CA LEU A 348 -2.37 -7.72 -16.67
C LEU A 348 -1.10 -8.43 -17.12
N ASN A 349 -0.69 -9.49 -16.42
CA ASN A 349 0.53 -10.23 -16.77
C ASN A 349 0.44 -10.88 -18.16
N ILE A 350 -0.71 -11.45 -18.52
CA ILE A 350 -0.93 -11.97 -19.88
C ILE A 350 -0.76 -10.85 -20.91
N PHE A 351 -1.39 -9.70 -20.68
CA PHE A 351 -1.33 -8.57 -21.62
C PHE A 351 0.08 -7.98 -21.75
N ILE A 352 0.81 -7.83 -20.64
CA ILE A 352 2.22 -7.40 -20.63
C ILE A 352 3.08 -8.38 -21.45
N LEU A 353 2.91 -9.68 -21.25
CA LEU A 353 3.68 -10.70 -21.97
C LEU A 353 3.33 -10.75 -23.45
N CYS A 354 2.05 -10.60 -23.81
CA CYS A 354 1.63 -10.46 -25.22
C CYS A 354 2.39 -9.32 -25.90
N GLN A 355 2.44 -8.13 -25.28
CA GLN A 355 3.20 -6.99 -25.81
C GLN A 355 4.69 -7.32 -25.94
N ARG A 356 5.32 -7.86 -24.90
CA ARG A 356 6.76 -8.17 -24.93
C ARG A 356 7.17 -9.17 -26.01
N LEU A 357 6.30 -10.13 -26.30
CA LEU A 357 6.54 -11.15 -27.32
C LEU A 357 6.46 -10.59 -28.73
N VAL A 358 5.47 -9.73 -29.01
CA VAL A 358 5.28 -9.19 -30.37
C VAL A 358 6.16 -7.98 -30.66
N ILE A 359 6.59 -7.21 -29.64
CA ILE A 359 7.48 -6.06 -29.82
C ILE A 359 8.81 -6.50 -30.46
N GLY A 360 9.14 -5.91 -31.61
CA GLY A 360 10.33 -6.21 -32.40
C GLY A 360 10.16 -7.34 -33.42
N THR A 361 8.96 -7.91 -33.54
CA THR A 361 8.62 -8.87 -34.60
C THR A 361 8.02 -8.15 -35.82
N ASP A 362 7.87 -8.86 -36.94
CA ASP A 362 7.27 -8.30 -38.16
C ASP A 362 5.78 -7.93 -37.98
N ARG A 363 5.08 -8.59 -37.05
CA ARG A 363 3.66 -8.37 -36.76
C ARG A 363 3.48 -7.99 -35.28
N GLU A 364 3.55 -6.70 -35.00
CA GLU A 364 3.33 -6.15 -33.67
C GLU A 364 1.85 -5.90 -33.37
N THR A 365 1.04 -6.96 -33.31
CA THR A 365 -0.41 -6.89 -33.02
C THR A 365 -0.81 -7.85 -31.92
N ILE A 366 -1.82 -7.50 -31.13
CA ILE A 366 -2.42 -8.39 -30.13
C ILE A 366 -3.83 -8.77 -30.57
N ASP A 367 -4.10 -10.07 -30.64
CA ASP A 367 -5.39 -10.66 -30.93
C ASP A 367 -5.72 -11.81 -29.95
N GLU A 368 -6.93 -12.35 -30.03
CA GLU A 368 -7.35 -13.46 -29.16
C GLU A 368 -6.52 -14.73 -29.32
N GLY A 369 -5.92 -14.94 -30.49
CA GLY A 369 -5.05 -16.08 -30.76
C GLY A 369 -3.76 -15.99 -29.96
N LEU A 370 -3.12 -14.82 -29.98
CA LEU A 370 -1.93 -14.54 -29.17
C LEU A 370 -2.21 -14.68 -27.68
N ILE A 371 -3.31 -14.10 -27.19
CA ILE A 371 -3.69 -14.17 -25.76
C ILE A 371 -3.79 -15.63 -25.30
N LYS A 372 -4.45 -16.49 -26.10
CA LYS A 372 -4.57 -17.93 -25.82
C LYS A 372 -3.22 -18.64 -25.86
N SER A 373 -2.38 -18.35 -26.86
CA SER A 373 -1.04 -18.97 -26.97
C SER A 373 -0.17 -18.61 -25.76
N VAL A 374 -0.12 -17.33 -25.38
CA VAL A 374 0.63 -16.87 -24.20
C VAL A 374 0.14 -17.55 -22.94
N TYR A 375 -1.18 -17.62 -22.73
CA TYR A 375 -1.76 -18.33 -21.60
C TYR A 375 -1.36 -19.82 -21.59
N ASN A 376 -1.51 -20.51 -22.71
CA ASN A 376 -1.24 -21.95 -22.80
C ASN A 376 0.24 -22.30 -22.62
N GLU A 377 1.15 -21.43 -23.07
CA GLU A 377 2.59 -21.69 -23.06
C GLU A 377 3.27 -21.19 -21.78
N ARG A 378 2.92 -19.99 -21.31
CA ARG A 378 3.62 -19.27 -20.22
C ARG A 378 2.93 -19.34 -18.86
N PHE A 379 1.64 -19.68 -18.82
CA PHE A 379 0.85 -19.72 -17.58
C PHE A 379 0.46 -21.15 -17.16
N LYS A 380 1.18 -22.17 -17.64
CA LYS A 380 0.90 -23.59 -17.32
C LYS A 380 0.72 -23.87 -15.82
N PRO A 381 1.56 -23.31 -14.91
CA PRO A 381 1.36 -23.54 -13.47
C PRO A 381 0.02 -23.00 -12.94
N LEU A 382 -0.56 -22.00 -13.60
CA LEU A 382 -1.84 -21.38 -13.22
C LEU A 382 -3.06 -22.05 -13.86
N HIS A 383 -2.88 -23.00 -14.80
CA HIS A 383 -4.00 -23.66 -15.49
C HIS A 383 -4.91 -24.41 -14.52
N GLU A 384 -4.33 -25.15 -13.57
CA GLU A 384 -5.10 -25.87 -12.56
C GLU A 384 -5.91 -24.88 -11.70
N VAL A 385 -5.27 -23.81 -11.25
CA VAL A 385 -5.88 -22.75 -10.44
C VAL A 385 -7.05 -22.10 -11.16
N ILE A 386 -6.89 -21.81 -12.44
CA ILE A 386 -7.93 -21.19 -13.28
C ILE A 386 -9.09 -22.16 -13.53
N SER A 387 -8.81 -23.44 -13.76
CA SER A 387 -9.84 -24.48 -13.92
C SER A 387 -10.70 -24.63 -12.66
N ILE A 388 -10.11 -24.46 -11.47
CA ILE A 388 -10.82 -24.48 -10.19
C ILE A 388 -11.81 -23.31 -10.12
N LEU A 389 -11.36 -22.09 -10.47
CA LEU A 389 -12.22 -20.90 -10.48
C LEU A 389 -13.37 -21.02 -11.48
N GLU A 390 -13.10 -21.58 -12.66
CA GLU A 390 -14.10 -21.82 -13.70
C GLU A 390 -15.15 -22.83 -13.24
N SER A 391 -14.73 -23.90 -12.55
CA SER A 391 -15.64 -24.94 -12.06
C SER A 391 -16.60 -24.47 -10.97
N GLY A 392 -16.27 -23.40 -10.24
CA GLY A 392 -17.06 -22.91 -9.10
C GLY A 392 -17.13 -23.87 -7.91
N ASP A 393 -16.31 -24.92 -7.88
CA ASP A 393 -16.34 -25.94 -6.83
C ASP A 393 -15.76 -25.42 -5.50
N GLU A 394 -16.65 -25.13 -4.54
CA GLU A 394 -16.30 -24.64 -3.20
C GLU A 394 -15.30 -25.54 -2.45
N LYS A 395 -15.27 -26.85 -2.73
CA LYS A 395 -14.32 -27.76 -2.07
C LYS A 395 -12.89 -27.54 -2.58
N LYS A 396 -12.74 -27.27 -3.88
CA LYS A 396 -11.44 -27.01 -4.52
C LYS A 396 -10.95 -25.58 -4.29
N MET A 397 -11.85 -24.65 -3.97
CA MET A 397 -11.50 -23.29 -3.56
C MET A 397 -10.66 -23.25 -2.28
N LYS A 398 -10.68 -24.28 -1.43
CA LYS A 398 -9.78 -24.37 -0.27
C LYS A 398 -8.33 -24.59 -0.64
N THR A 399 -8.08 -25.38 -1.69
CA THR A 399 -6.74 -25.63 -2.25
C THR A 399 -6.24 -24.51 -3.17
N TYR A 400 -7.12 -23.59 -3.56
CA TYR A 400 -6.80 -22.48 -4.46
C TYR A 400 -5.61 -21.64 -3.97
N GLU A 401 -5.60 -21.24 -2.71
CA GLU A 401 -4.57 -20.35 -2.16
C GLU A 401 -3.19 -21.01 -2.13
N GLU A 402 -3.13 -22.29 -1.74
CA GLU A 402 -1.89 -23.07 -1.71
C GLU A 402 -1.34 -23.32 -3.12
N LEU A 403 -2.21 -23.63 -4.08
CA LEU A 403 -1.82 -23.85 -5.48
C LEU A 403 -1.37 -22.54 -6.13
N LEU A 404 -2.05 -21.44 -5.86
CA LEU A 404 -1.73 -20.13 -6.43
C LEU A 404 -0.36 -19.63 -5.94
N SER A 405 -0.03 -19.79 -4.66
CA SER A 405 1.31 -19.42 -4.14
C SER A 405 2.41 -20.17 -4.89
N LYS A 406 2.29 -21.50 -5.01
CA LYS A 406 3.26 -22.34 -5.74
C LYS A 406 3.32 -22.01 -7.23
N ALA A 407 2.17 -21.68 -7.82
CA ALA A 407 2.08 -21.33 -9.23
C ALA A 407 2.74 -19.98 -9.54
N PHE A 408 2.61 -18.98 -8.68
CA PHE A 408 3.31 -17.71 -8.88
C PHE A 408 4.83 -17.85 -8.74
N ASP A 409 5.30 -18.59 -7.73
CA ASP A 409 6.74 -18.84 -7.54
C ASP A 409 7.36 -19.54 -8.78
N SER A 410 6.66 -20.54 -9.33
CA SER A 410 7.11 -21.25 -10.54
C SER A 410 7.00 -20.44 -11.83
N VAL A 411 6.04 -19.51 -11.93
CA VAL A 411 5.96 -18.57 -13.07
C VAL A 411 7.10 -17.55 -13.01
N SER A 412 7.48 -17.05 -11.83
CA SER A 412 8.66 -16.18 -11.69
C SER A 412 9.97 -16.89 -12.03
N GLU A 413 10.11 -18.17 -11.67
CA GLU A 413 11.31 -18.96 -11.98
C GLU A 413 11.41 -19.33 -13.47
N SER A 414 10.29 -19.50 -14.16
CA SER A 414 10.25 -19.94 -15.57
C SER A 414 10.36 -18.82 -16.60
N ASP A 415 10.11 -17.57 -16.22
CA ASP A 415 10.29 -16.41 -17.09
C ASP A 415 10.97 -15.24 -16.32
N PRO A 416 12.32 -15.22 -16.28
CA PRO A 416 13.08 -14.23 -15.53
C PRO A 416 12.70 -12.80 -15.91
N ASP A 417 12.23 -12.53 -17.13
CA ASP A 417 11.93 -11.17 -17.59
C ASP A 417 10.81 -10.47 -16.79
N VAL A 418 9.93 -11.18 -16.08
CA VAL A 418 8.89 -10.52 -15.26
C VAL A 418 9.48 -9.92 -13.99
N GLU A 419 10.33 -10.67 -13.27
CA GLU A 419 11.00 -10.22 -12.03
C GLU A 419 12.26 -9.39 -12.33
N THR A 420 12.98 -9.76 -13.39
CA THR A 420 14.16 -9.05 -13.91
C THR A 420 13.79 -7.67 -14.43
N THR A 421 12.55 -7.40 -14.88
CA THR A 421 12.15 -6.04 -15.25
C THR A 421 11.88 -5.14 -14.04
N GLN A 422 11.26 -5.64 -12.98
CA GLN A 422 11.11 -4.87 -11.74
C GLN A 422 12.49 -4.54 -11.14
N ASN A 423 13.37 -5.54 -11.08
CA ASN A 423 14.75 -5.37 -10.59
C ASN A 423 15.62 -4.53 -11.53
N ASN A 424 15.50 -4.67 -12.85
CA ASN A 424 16.23 -3.85 -13.82
C ASN A 424 15.68 -2.43 -13.89
N TYR A 425 14.39 -2.21 -13.67
CA TYR A 425 13.79 -0.89 -13.60
C TYR A 425 14.15 -0.19 -12.27
N GLU A 426 14.13 -0.88 -11.14
CA GLU A 426 14.62 -0.34 -9.86
C GLU A 426 16.13 -0.09 -9.88
N ARG A 427 16.91 -0.97 -10.53
CA ARG A 427 18.34 -0.76 -10.80
C ARG A 427 18.57 0.39 -11.78
N PHE A 428 17.74 0.54 -12.81
CA PHE A 428 17.78 1.67 -13.73
C PHE A 428 17.38 2.98 -13.05
N LEU A 429 16.38 2.99 -12.17
CA LEU A 429 16.00 4.16 -11.36
C LEU A 429 17.10 4.51 -10.35
N ARG A 430 17.77 3.51 -9.75
CA ARG A 430 18.99 3.73 -8.94
C ARG A 430 20.12 4.30 -9.77
N ASP A 431 20.42 3.72 -10.94
CA ASP A 431 21.44 4.21 -11.86
C ASP A 431 21.11 5.61 -12.41
N GLN A 432 19.82 5.93 -12.61
CA GLN A 432 19.34 7.26 -13.02
C GLN A 432 19.36 8.26 -11.87
N ALA A 433 19.11 7.84 -10.63
CA ALA A 433 19.27 8.65 -9.42
C ALA A 433 20.75 8.92 -9.11
N GLU A 434 21.62 7.92 -9.32
CA GLU A 434 23.09 8.05 -9.24
C GLU A 434 23.65 8.90 -10.39
N LYS A 435 23.07 8.81 -11.60
CA LYS A 435 23.33 9.74 -12.69
C LYS A 435 22.71 11.12 -12.46
N HIS A 436 21.65 11.26 -11.67
CA HIS A 436 21.13 12.58 -11.25
C HIS A 436 21.93 13.20 -10.09
N ASN A 437 22.76 12.41 -9.39
CA ASN A 437 23.89 12.95 -8.60
C ASN A 437 25.01 13.53 -9.48
N ILE A 438 24.83 13.61 -10.81
CA ILE A 438 25.58 14.53 -11.68
C ILE A 438 25.20 16.00 -11.38
N ILE A 439 24.19 16.30 -10.55
CA ILE A 439 23.98 17.66 -10.01
C ILE A 439 25.19 18.14 -9.19
N ASP A 440 25.91 17.24 -8.50
CA ASP A 440 27.14 17.61 -7.78
C ASP A 440 28.33 17.83 -8.74
N LYS A 441 28.35 17.16 -9.89
CA LYS A 441 29.35 17.39 -10.94
C LYS A 441 29.05 18.62 -11.79
N VAL A 442 27.78 18.99 -11.96
CA VAL A 442 27.36 20.23 -12.62
C VAL A 442 27.58 21.43 -11.69
N ARG A 443 27.36 21.30 -10.37
CA ARG A 443 27.78 22.31 -9.39
C ARG A 443 29.29 22.51 -9.37
N ALA A 444 30.08 21.43 -9.40
CA ALA A 444 31.54 21.53 -9.49
C ALA A 444 32.05 22.10 -10.84
N TYR A 445 31.24 22.01 -11.91
CA TYR A 445 31.56 22.64 -13.19
C TYR A 445 31.17 24.14 -13.21
N GLN A 446 30.05 24.50 -12.57
CA GLN A 446 29.59 25.90 -12.44
C GLN A 446 30.42 26.71 -11.43
N GLU A 447 30.94 26.09 -10.36
CA GLU A 447 31.86 26.74 -9.42
C GLU A 447 33.27 26.96 -9.99
N ARG A 448 33.67 26.17 -11.01
CA ARG A 448 34.93 26.39 -11.75
C ARG A 448 34.83 27.51 -12.77
N GLU A 449 33.68 27.75 -13.39
CA GLU A 449 33.51 28.91 -14.29
C GLU A 449 33.29 30.23 -13.54
N TYR A 450 32.78 30.21 -12.31
CA TYR A 450 32.63 31.42 -11.50
C TYR A 450 33.97 31.95 -10.95
N ASN A 451 34.95 31.06 -10.70
CA ASN A 451 36.29 31.45 -10.23
C ASN A 451 37.28 31.84 -11.36
N VAL A 452 36.98 31.53 -12.62
CA VAL A 452 37.81 31.98 -13.76
C VAL A 452 37.41 33.39 -14.23
N ASN A 453 36.19 33.83 -13.95
CA ASN A 453 35.73 35.19 -14.28
C ASN A 453 35.97 36.23 -13.17
N SER A 454 36.28 35.83 -11.94
CA SER A 454 36.59 36.74 -10.83
C SER A 454 38.08 37.09 -10.69
N GLU A 455 38.99 36.33 -11.31
CA GLU A 455 40.43 36.67 -11.39
C GLU A 455 40.77 37.58 -12.59
N GLY A 456 39.82 37.82 -13.50
CA GLY A 456 39.98 38.69 -14.68
C GLY A 456 39.72 40.18 -14.46
N GLU A 457 39.15 40.60 -13.33
CA GLU A 457 38.76 42.00 -13.07
C GLU A 457 39.67 42.77 -12.09
N ILE A 458 40.75 42.18 -11.58
CA ILE A 458 41.73 42.88 -10.70
C ILE A 458 42.95 43.42 -11.46
N HIS A 459 43.02 43.22 -12.78
CA HIS A 459 44.06 43.78 -13.64
C HIS A 459 43.47 44.51 -14.85
N ARG A 460 42.77 45.63 -14.61
CA ARG A 460 42.75 46.82 -15.49
C ARG A 460 41.97 47.97 -14.85
N LYS A 461 42.65 49.11 -14.76
CA LYS A 461 42.27 50.45 -14.22
C LYS A 461 42.73 50.67 -12.78
N HIS A 462 43.69 51.53 -12.44
CA HIS A 462 44.22 52.74 -13.08
C HIS A 462 43.17 53.71 -13.62
#